data_AF-A0A2N2XYP2-F1
#
_entry.id   AF-A0A2N2XYP2-F1
#
_cell.length_a   1.000
_cell.length_b   1.000
_cell.length_c   1.000
_cell.angle_alpha   90.00
_cell.angle_beta   90.00
_cell.angle_gamma   90.00
#
_symmetry.space_group_name_H-M   'P 1'
#
loop_
_entity.id
_entity.type
_entity.pdbx_description
1 polymer ?
#
loop_
_entity_poly.entity_id
_entity_poly.type
_entity_poly.pdbx_seq_one_letter_code
_entity_poly.pdbx_strand_id
1 'polypeptide(L)'
;MAFSEKVKYEVKRLSHQSCCVCKKNGIEIHHIVPQSENGDDSIDNAAPLCPSCHEIYGLNPSKRKFIRESRDIWFEICSKRYSNDDSKLNEILSKVNNIEKYVSESKNVNSSLIKISFGQFIDFLNRNKFPKKSCENQNISTFFALVFETKGGNNEDSKKFNSFRDFFLSTFGRLLAEKLIIYLINVSST
;
A
#
# COMPACT_ATOMS: atom_id res chain seq x y z
N MET A 1 -26.18 -20.74 -27.84
CA MET A 1 -26.17 -22.21 -27.66
C MET A 1 -25.86 -22.47 -26.20
N ALA A 2 -26.53 -23.42 -25.56
CA ALA A 2 -26.62 -23.42 -24.10
C ALA A 2 -25.97 -24.65 -23.47
N PHE A 3 -24.84 -24.43 -22.79
CA PHE A 3 -24.42 -25.28 -21.68
C PHE A 3 -25.62 -25.58 -20.76
N SER A 4 -25.62 -26.74 -20.10
CA SER A 4 -26.60 -27.03 -19.06
C SER A 4 -26.53 -26.00 -17.92
N GLU A 5 -27.65 -25.76 -17.23
CA GLU A 5 -27.67 -24.83 -16.09
C GLU A 5 -26.70 -25.24 -14.97
N LYS A 6 -26.46 -26.53 -14.81
CA LYS A 6 -25.45 -27.07 -13.88
C LYS A 6 -24.04 -26.58 -14.24
N VAL A 7 -23.64 -26.67 -15.51
CA VAL A 7 -22.32 -26.20 -15.98
C VAL A 7 -22.23 -24.68 -15.88
N LYS A 8 -23.28 -23.96 -16.26
CA LYS A 8 -23.30 -22.49 -16.12
C LYS A 8 -23.13 -22.04 -14.68
N TYR A 9 -23.84 -22.67 -13.75
CA TYR A 9 -23.74 -22.39 -12.32
C TYR A 9 -22.32 -22.67 -11.82
N GLU A 10 -21.75 -23.81 -12.18
CA GLU A 10 -20.41 -24.21 -11.75
C GLU A 10 -19.34 -23.21 -12.21
N VAL A 11 -19.36 -22.83 -13.49
CA VAL A 11 -18.42 -21.84 -14.04
C VAL A 11 -18.59 -20.48 -13.36
N LYS A 12 -19.84 -20.03 -13.13
CA LYS A 12 -20.12 -18.79 -12.38
C LYS A 12 -19.59 -18.86 -10.95
N ARG A 13 -19.70 -20.02 -10.28
CA ARG A 13 -19.19 -20.22 -8.92
C ARG A 13 -17.66 -20.13 -8.89
N LEU A 14 -16.99 -20.88 -9.76
CA LEU A 14 -15.51 -20.88 -9.86
C LEU A 14 -14.95 -19.51 -10.25
N SER A 15 -15.67 -18.74 -11.06
CA SER A 15 -15.23 -17.42 -11.53
C SER A 15 -15.65 -16.25 -10.64
N HIS A 16 -16.36 -16.52 -9.53
CA HIS A 16 -17.04 -15.51 -8.72
C HIS A 16 -17.90 -14.54 -9.56
N GLN A 17 -18.58 -15.07 -10.58
CA GLN A 17 -19.44 -14.31 -11.51
C GLN A 17 -18.72 -13.21 -12.30
N SER A 18 -17.40 -13.30 -12.44
CA SER A 18 -16.56 -12.33 -13.15
C SER A 18 -15.89 -12.94 -14.39
N CYS A 19 -15.60 -12.08 -15.36
CA CYS A 19 -14.93 -12.42 -16.62
C CYS A 19 -13.51 -12.92 -16.37
N CYS A 20 -13.10 -14.03 -16.98
CA CYS A 20 -11.75 -14.57 -16.80
C CYS A 20 -10.66 -13.68 -17.41
N VAL A 21 -10.98 -12.79 -18.35
CA VAL A 21 -10.00 -11.90 -18.99
C VAL A 21 -9.88 -10.57 -18.23
N CYS A 22 -10.97 -9.80 -18.16
CA CYS A 22 -10.94 -8.43 -17.62
C CYS A 22 -11.50 -8.28 -16.20
N LYS A 23 -12.00 -9.36 -15.60
CA LYS A 23 -12.55 -9.42 -14.22
C LYS A 23 -13.79 -8.57 -13.97
N LYS A 24 -14.43 -8.02 -15.01
CA LYS A 24 -15.74 -7.36 -14.92
C LYS A 24 -16.87 -8.37 -14.71
N ASN A 25 -17.94 -7.94 -14.08
CA ASN A 25 -19.17 -8.72 -13.90
C ASN A 25 -20.06 -8.69 -15.15
N GLY A 26 -21.19 -9.41 -15.11
CA GLY A 26 -22.11 -9.52 -16.24
C GLY A 26 -21.55 -10.47 -17.30
N ILE A 27 -21.31 -11.72 -16.91
CA ILE A 27 -20.70 -12.74 -17.76
C ILE A 27 -21.72 -13.63 -18.46
N GLU A 28 -21.32 -14.09 -19.64
CA GLU A 28 -21.90 -15.21 -20.36
C GLU A 28 -20.88 -16.35 -20.42
N ILE A 29 -21.37 -17.58 -20.54
CA ILE A 29 -20.52 -18.77 -20.59
C ILE A 29 -20.24 -19.09 -22.05
N HIS A 30 -18.98 -18.90 -22.43
CA HIS A 30 -18.46 -19.07 -23.77
C HIS A 30 -17.88 -20.46 -23.96
N HIS A 31 -18.15 -21.09 -25.11
CA HIS A 31 -17.45 -22.28 -25.57
C HIS A 31 -16.08 -21.90 -26.14
N ILE A 32 -14.99 -22.34 -25.51
CA ILE A 32 -13.62 -22.08 -25.99
C ILE A 32 -13.41 -22.68 -27.38
N VAL A 33 -13.84 -23.91 -27.59
CA VAL A 33 -14.02 -24.53 -28.91
C VAL A 33 -15.51 -24.52 -29.20
N PRO A 34 -15.98 -23.86 -30.27
CA PRO A 34 -17.41 -23.79 -30.56
C PRO A 34 -17.97 -25.16 -30.95
N GLN A 35 -19.26 -25.38 -30.71
CA GLN A 35 -19.95 -26.63 -31.08
C GLN A 35 -19.88 -26.92 -32.59
N SER A 36 -19.81 -25.88 -33.44
CA SER A 36 -19.61 -26.03 -34.89
C SER A 36 -18.26 -26.67 -35.27
N GLU A 37 -17.30 -26.68 -34.34
CA GLU A 37 -16.00 -27.34 -34.47
C GLU A 37 -15.88 -28.55 -33.54
N ASN A 38 -17.02 -29.17 -33.18
CA ASN A 38 -17.12 -30.31 -32.27
C ASN A 38 -16.65 -30.01 -30.83
N GLY A 39 -16.75 -28.76 -30.38
CA GLY A 39 -16.56 -28.43 -28.97
C GLY A 39 -17.69 -29.01 -28.12
N ASP A 40 -17.32 -29.66 -27.01
CA ASP A 40 -18.29 -30.26 -26.08
C ASP A 40 -18.88 -29.24 -25.10
N ASP A 41 -19.92 -29.66 -24.37
CA ASP A 41 -20.55 -28.86 -23.31
C ASP A 41 -19.91 -29.12 -21.94
N SER A 42 -18.65 -29.54 -21.91
CA SER A 42 -17.90 -29.79 -20.68
C SER A 42 -17.51 -28.48 -19.99
N ILE A 43 -17.23 -28.56 -18.69
CA ILE A 43 -16.68 -27.43 -17.94
C ILE A 43 -15.30 -26.99 -18.48
N ASP A 44 -14.51 -27.94 -18.99
CA ASP A 44 -13.17 -27.69 -19.51
C ASP A 44 -13.19 -26.92 -20.83
N ASN A 45 -14.33 -26.93 -21.53
CA ASN A 45 -14.57 -26.12 -22.70
C ASN A 45 -15.34 -24.82 -22.41
N ALA A 46 -15.72 -24.57 -21.15
CA ALA A 46 -16.47 -23.39 -20.75
C ALA A 46 -15.56 -22.29 -20.19
N ALA A 47 -15.78 -21.03 -20.60
CA ALA A 47 -15.09 -19.86 -20.08
C ALA A 47 -16.06 -18.71 -19.78
N PRO A 48 -15.93 -18.04 -18.62
CA PRO A 48 -16.77 -16.88 -18.28
C PRO A 48 -16.24 -15.62 -18.97
N LEU A 49 -16.97 -15.04 -19.90
CA LEU A 49 -16.60 -13.79 -20.60
C LEU A 49 -17.67 -12.72 -20.43
N CYS A 50 -17.28 -11.46 -20.25
CA CYS A 50 -18.22 -10.34 -20.39
C CYS A 50 -18.48 -10.07 -21.89
N PRO A 51 -19.58 -9.38 -22.25
CA PRO A 51 -19.94 -9.14 -23.65
C PRO A 51 -18.81 -8.55 -24.50
N SER A 52 -18.07 -7.57 -23.95
CA SER A 52 -16.94 -6.95 -24.65
C SER A 52 -15.79 -7.93 -24.92
N CYS A 53 -15.39 -8.74 -23.93
CA CYS A 53 -14.35 -9.74 -24.16
C CYS A 53 -14.83 -10.89 -25.05
N HIS A 54 -16.11 -11.24 -24.97
CA HIS A 54 -16.73 -12.23 -25.83
C HIS A 54 -16.65 -11.81 -27.31
N GLU A 55 -16.95 -10.55 -27.62
CA GLU A 55 -16.87 -10.01 -28.97
C GLU A 55 -15.42 -9.90 -29.48
N ILE A 56 -14.50 -9.42 -28.65
CA ILE A 56 -13.09 -9.20 -29.06
C ILE A 56 -12.34 -10.53 -29.26
N TYR A 57 -12.56 -11.51 -28.38
CA TYR A 57 -11.74 -12.74 -28.33
C TYR A 57 -12.49 -14.02 -28.68
N GLY A 58 -13.80 -14.10 -28.42
CA GLY A 58 -14.55 -15.36 -28.45
C GLY A 58 -14.67 -15.98 -29.85
N LEU A 59 -14.73 -15.16 -30.90
CA LEU A 59 -14.79 -15.63 -32.29
C LEU A 59 -13.41 -15.87 -32.90
N ASN A 60 -12.31 -15.64 -32.17
CA ASN A 60 -10.96 -15.74 -32.71
C ASN A 60 -10.28 -17.07 -32.32
N PRO A 61 -10.11 -18.02 -33.26
CA PRO A 61 -9.48 -19.32 -32.97
C PRO A 61 -8.07 -19.20 -32.39
N SER A 62 -7.31 -18.19 -32.78
CA SER A 62 -5.95 -17.93 -32.27
C SER A 62 -5.93 -17.48 -30.81
N LYS A 63 -7.08 -17.07 -30.24
CA LYS A 63 -7.21 -16.61 -28.86
C LYS A 63 -7.74 -17.67 -27.90
N ARG A 64 -8.09 -18.87 -28.38
CA ARG A 64 -8.60 -19.98 -27.55
C ARG A 64 -7.65 -20.37 -26.43
N LYS A 65 -6.35 -20.49 -26.75
CA LYS A 65 -5.29 -20.78 -25.76
C LYS A 65 -5.27 -19.71 -24.66
N PHE A 66 -5.29 -18.44 -25.07
CA PHE A 66 -5.32 -17.30 -24.15
C PHE A 66 -6.56 -17.30 -23.25
N ILE A 67 -7.75 -17.58 -23.79
CA ILE A 67 -9.00 -17.66 -23.01
C ILE A 67 -8.91 -18.78 -21.97
N ARG A 68 -8.41 -19.96 -22.37
CA ARG A 68 -8.23 -21.11 -21.47
C ARG A 68 -7.26 -20.79 -20.33
N GLU A 69 -6.07 -20.29 -20.65
CA GLU A 69 -5.07 -19.90 -19.65
C GLU A 69 -5.61 -18.80 -18.72
N SER A 70 -6.29 -17.79 -19.26
CA SER A 70 -6.91 -16.71 -18.47
C SER A 70 -7.97 -17.24 -17.51
N ARG A 71 -8.75 -18.23 -17.93
CA ARG A 71 -9.75 -18.91 -17.10
C ARG A 71 -9.07 -19.69 -15.97
N ASP A 72 -8.10 -20.53 -16.30
CA ASP A 72 -7.45 -21.41 -15.32
C ASP A 72 -6.74 -20.59 -14.23
N ILE A 73 -6.00 -19.56 -14.63
CA ILE A 73 -5.38 -18.59 -13.71
C ILE A 73 -6.45 -17.90 -12.85
N TRP A 74 -7.59 -17.53 -13.44
CA TRP A 74 -8.64 -16.86 -12.68
C TRP A 74 -9.30 -17.76 -11.65
N PHE A 75 -9.60 -19.02 -12.00
CA PHE A 75 -10.14 -20.00 -11.07
C PHE A 75 -9.19 -20.24 -9.90
N GLU A 76 -7.88 -20.34 -10.18
CA GLU A 76 -6.87 -20.45 -9.14
C GLU A 76 -6.90 -19.25 -8.18
N ILE A 77 -6.91 -18.02 -8.73
CA ILE A 77 -6.99 -16.79 -7.92
C ILE A 77 -8.27 -16.78 -7.07
N CYS A 78 -9.42 -17.10 -7.66
CA CYS A 78 -10.70 -17.15 -6.95
C CYS A 78 -10.67 -18.17 -5.81
N SER A 79 -10.10 -19.35 -6.05
CA SER A 79 -9.98 -20.40 -5.01
C SER A 79 -9.14 -19.94 -3.81
N LYS A 80 -8.10 -19.13 -4.04
CA LYS A 80 -7.19 -18.63 -3.00
C LYS A 80 -7.71 -17.38 -2.29
N ARG A 81 -8.55 -16.56 -2.96
CA ARG A 81 -8.99 -15.26 -2.42
C ARG A 81 -9.82 -15.39 -1.14
N TYR A 82 -10.58 -16.49 -1.02
CA TYR A 82 -11.42 -16.77 0.15
C TYR A 82 -11.08 -18.10 0.81
N SER A 83 -9.84 -18.60 0.66
CA SER A 83 -9.40 -19.70 1.51
C SER A 83 -9.40 -19.19 2.96
N ASN A 84 -10.25 -19.79 3.80
CA ASN A 84 -10.29 -19.54 5.25
C ASN A 84 -8.97 -20.04 5.87
N ASP A 85 -7.92 -19.25 5.72
CA ASP A 85 -6.61 -19.50 6.32
C ASP A 85 -6.54 -18.71 7.63
N ASP A 86 -7.19 -19.26 8.65
CA ASP A 86 -7.23 -18.69 10.01
C ASP A 86 -5.82 -18.45 10.56
N SER A 87 -4.82 -19.18 10.08
CA SER A 87 -3.41 -19.01 10.42
C SER A 87 -2.89 -17.61 10.07
N LYS A 88 -3.25 -17.08 8.89
CA LYS A 88 -2.84 -15.72 8.48
C LYS A 88 -3.56 -14.65 9.28
N LEU A 89 -4.84 -14.87 9.61
CA LEU A 89 -5.59 -13.96 10.48
C LEU A 89 -4.97 -13.90 11.88
N ASN A 90 -4.60 -15.04 12.44
CA ASN A 90 -3.92 -15.12 13.74
C ASN A 90 -2.54 -14.46 13.70
N GLU A 91 -1.79 -14.63 12.61
CA GLU A 91 -0.52 -13.92 12.41
C GLU A 91 -0.72 -12.40 12.39
N ILE A 92 -1.70 -11.90 11.65
CA ILE A 92 -2.03 -10.46 11.61
C ILE A 92 -2.42 -9.97 13.01
N LEU A 93 -3.27 -10.71 13.73
CA LEU A 93 -3.70 -10.36 15.08
C LEU A 93 -2.51 -10.24 16.03
N SER A 94 -1.57 -11.18 15.96
CA SER A 94 -0.35 -11.15 16.78
C SER A 94 0.50 -9.90 16.51
N LYS A 95 0.63 -9.49 15.24
CA LYS A 95 1.38 -8.29 14.85
C LYS A 95 0.68 -7.01 15.32
N VAL A 96 -0.64 -6.95 15.23
CA VAL A 96 -1.43 -5.80 15.71
C VAL A 96 -1.29 -5.64 17.23
N ASN A 97 -1.38 -6.72 17.99
CA ASN A 97 -1.19 -6.69 19.45
C ASN A 97 0.22 -6.21 19.83
N ASN A 98 1.24 -6.63 19.08
CA ASN A 98 2.61 -6.16 19.30
C ASN A 98 2.74 -4.66 19.03
N ILE A 99 2.10 -4.14 17.97
CA ILE A 99 2.07 -2.69 17.68
C ILE A 99 1.39 -1.93 18.81
N GLU A 100 0.24 -2.42 19.28
CA GLU A 100 -0.48 -1.81 20.41
C GLU A 100 0.41 -1.71 21.66
N LYS A 101 1.17 -2.77 21.95
CA LYS A 101 2.16 -2.77 23.03
C LYS A 101 3.21 -1.67 22.85
N TYR A 102 3.86 -1.57 21.69
CA TYR A 102 4.85 -0.51 21.43
C TYR A 102 4.26 0.91 21.50
N VAL A 103 3.01 1.09 21.05
CA VAL A 103 2.30 2.36 21.16
C VAL A 103 1.99 2.70 22.62
N SER A 104 1.63 1.72 23.44
CA SER A 104 1.39 1.94 24.87
C SER A 104 2.68 2.27 25.64
N GLU A 105 3.80 1.64 25.28
CA GLU A 105 5.12 1.90 25.87
C GLU A 105 5.65 3.29 25.45
N SER A 106 5.43 3.71 24.20
CA SER A 106 5.80 5.05 23.73
C SER A 106 4.94 6.19 24.32
N LYS A 107 3.69 5.92 24.72
CA LYS A 107 2.89 6.87 25.52
C LYS A 107 3.42 7.04 26.95
N ASN A 108 4.22 6.08 27.42
CA ASN A 108 4.93 6.13 28.70
C ASN A 108 6.33 6.74 28.59
N VAL A 109 6.68 7.36 27.46
CA VAL A 109 7.75 8.36 27.44
C VAL A 109 7.26 9.51 28.31
N ASN A 110 7.69 9.45 29.57
CA ASN A 110 7.69 10.57 30.48
C ASN A 110 8.15 11.77 29.66
N SER A 111 7.26 12.72 29.43
CA SER A 111 7.61 14.00 28.84
C SER A 111 8.43 14.78 29.87
N SER A 112 9.60 14.26 30.24
CA SER A 112 10.67 15.09 30.74
C SER A 112 11.00 16.00 29.57
N LEU A 113 10.31 17.15 29.51
CA LEU A 113 10.65 18.27 28.66
C LEU A 113 12.16 18.39 28.69
N ILE A 114 12.83 18.06 27.58
CA ILE A 114 14.27 18.17 27.49
C ILE A 114 14.56 19.68 27.56
N LYS A 115 14.81 20.17 28.78
CA LYS A 115 15.21 21.55 29.03
C LYS A 115 16.68 21.65 28.64
N ILE A 116 16.93 22.02 27.39
CA ILE A 116 18.26 22.37 26.93
C ILE A 116 18.51 23.81 27.37
N SER A 117 19.53 24.04 28.19
CA SER A 117 19.96 25.40 28.51
C SER A 117 20.61 26.02 27.27
N PHE A 118 20.54 27.35 27.14
CA PHE A 118 21.21 28.06 26.04
C PHE A 118 22.72 27.70 25.99
N GLY A 119 23.36 27.53 27.15
CA GLY A 119 24.76 27.09 27.24
C GLY A 119 25.00 25.70 26.65
N GLN A 120 24.11 24.73 26.93
CA GLN A 120 24.21 23.37 26.36
C GLN A 120 24.04 23.38 24.83
N PHE A 121 23.17 24.27 24.32
CA PHE A 121 22.98 24.45 22.88
C PHE A 121 24.23 25.04 22.21
N ILE A 122 24.82 26.10 22.79
CA ILE A 122 26.06 26.70 22.29
C ILE A 122 27.23 25.72 22.34
N ASP A 123 27.39 24.97 23.43
CA ASP A 123 28.42 23.94 23.56
C ASP A 123 28.30 22.87 22.48
N PHE A 124 27.08 22.42 22.18
CA PHE A 124 26.84 21.47 21.11
C PHE A 124 27.24 22.04 19.74
N LEU A 125 26.84 23.28 19.45
CA LEU A 125 27.18 23.96 18.19
C LEU A 125 28.69 24.10 18.00
N ASN A 126 29.44 24.30 19.08
CA ASN A 126 30.89 24.44 19.06
C ASN A 126 31.61 23.09 18.93
N ARG A 127 31.10 22.03 19.55
CA ARG A 127 31.73 20.69 19.53
C ARG A 127 31.49 19.94 18.21
N ASN A 128 30.34 20.15 17.57
CA ASN A 128 29.98 19.44 16.35
C ASN A 128 30.32 20.31 15.14
N LYS A 129 31.44 19.96 14.48
CA LYS A 129 31.87 20.62 13.25
C LYS A 129 30.76 20.55 12.20
N PHE A 130 30.50 21.67 11.54
CA PHE A 130 29.53 21.77 10.45
C PHE A 130 29.82 20.68 9.40
N PRO A 131 28.85 19.83 9.02
CA PRO A 131 29.03 18.98 7.86
C PRO A 131 29.23 19.89 6.64
N LYS A 132 30.29 19.65 5.86
CA LYS A 132 30.64 20.48 4.69
C LYS A 132 29.61 20.36 3.56
N LYS A 133 28.69 19.39 3.64
CA LYS A 133 27.58 19.17 2.70
C LYS A 133 26.33 18.68 3.45
N SER A 134 25.22 19.41 3.32
CA SER A 134 23.90 19.03 3.85
C SER A 134 23.20 17.92 3.06
N CYS A 135 23.75 17.51 1.91
CA CYS A 135 23.16 16.53 1.01
C CYS A 135 23.55 15.06 1.25
N GLU A 136 24.42 14.76 2.22
CA GLU A 136 24.99 13.41 2.37
C GLU A 136 24.23 12.49 3.34
N ASN A 137 23.15 12.97 3.99
CA ASN A 137 22.37 12.14 4.90
C ASN A 137 20.86 12.33 4.67
N GLN A 138 20.27 11.37 3.96
CA GLN A 138 18.85 11.36 3.59
C GLN A 138 17.93 11.53 4.81
N ASN A 139 18.32 11.03 5.97
CA ASN A 139 17.54 11.18 7.21
C ASN A 139 17.48 12.65 7.66
N ILE A 140 18.57 13.40 7.56
CA ILE A 140 18.59 14.83 7.93
C ILE A 140 17.63 15.61 7.02
N SER A 141 17.68 15.34 5.71
CA SER A 141 16.80 16.01 4.75
C SER A 141 15.33 15.69 5.01
N THR A 142 14.99 14.43 5.32
CA THR A 142 13.61 14.03 5.64
C THR A 142 13.12 14.67 6.94
N PHE A 143 13.92 14.66 8.01
CA PHE A 143 13.54 15.29 9.28
C PHE A 143 13.45 16.82 9.16
N PHE A 144 14.34 17.43 8.40
CA PHE A 144 14.26 18.86 8.11
C PHE A 144 12.97 19.19 7.37
N ALA A 145 12.62 18.43 6.32
CA ALA A 145 11.39 18.62 5.60
C ALA A 145 10.17 18.50 6.53
N LEU A 146 10.16 17.48 7.39
CA LEU A 146 9.09 17.25 8.35
C LEU A 146 8.92 18.43 9.33
N VAL A 147 9.99 18.94 9.92
CA VAL A 147 9.91 19.96 10.97
C VAL A 147 9.80 21.37 10.41
N PHE A 148 10.45 21.65 9.29
CA PHE A 148 10.63 23.01 8.78
C PHE A 148 10.04 23.27 7.39
N GLU A 149 9.64 22.24 6.63
CA GLU A 149 8.98 22.44 5.32
C GLU A 149 7.50 22.03 5.34
N THR A 150 7.03 21.25 6.31
CA THR A 150 5.59 20.94 6.44
C THR A 150 4.82 22.06 7.14
N LYS A 151 3.58 22.30 6.69
CA LYS A 151 2.60 23.17 7.35
C LYS A 151 1.60 22.32 8.13
N GLY A 152 1.37 22.70 9.38
CA GLY A 152 0.25 22.18 10.16
C GLY A 152 -1.09 22.66 9.58
N GLY A 153 -2.17 21.98 9.95
CA GLY A 153 -3.54 22.33 9.57
C GLY A 153 -4.09 23.58 10.28
N ASN A 154 -5.41 23.71 10.37
CA ASN A 154 -6.07 24.92 10.89
C ASN A 154 -6.38 24.91 12.40
N ASN A 155 -6.02 23.84 13.12
CA ASN A 155 -6.22 23.77 14.57
C ASN A 155 -5.20 24.65 15.33
N GLU A 156 -5.45 24.90 16.61
CA GLU A 156 -4.66 25.83 17.42
C GLU A 156 -3.19 25.40 17.55
N ASP A 157 -2.94 24.10 17.76
CA ASP A 157 -1.59 23.56 17.88
C ASP A 157 -0.81 23.67 16.57
N SER A 158 -1.47 23.46 15.43
CA SER A 158 -0.89 23.65 14.11
C SER A 158 -0.53 25.11 13.86
N LYS A 159 -1.33 26.07 14.33
CA LYS A 159 -1.00 27.50 14.25
C LYS A 159 0.22 27.84 15.09
N LYS A 160 0.32 27.32 16.31
CA LYS A 160 1.51 27.48 17.17
C LYS A 160 2.76 26.88 16.52
N PHE A 161 2.65 25.69 15.97
CA PHE A 161 3.74 25.04 15.22
C PHE A 161 4.19 25.86 14.01
N ASN A 162 3.24 26.31 13.17
CA ASN A 162 3.54 27.14 12.00
C ASN A 162 4.22 28.46 12.42
N SER A 163 3.74 29.10 13.48
CA SER A 163 4.33 30.34 14.01
C SER A 163 5.75 30.13 14.52
N PHE A 164 6.01 29.04 15.26
CA PHE A 164 7.36 28.69 15.73
C PHE A 164 8.29 28.44 14.54
N ARG A 165 7.86 27.63 13.58
CA ARG A 165 8.62 27.30 12.38
C ARG A 165 9.02 28.57 11.61
N ASP A 166 8.04 29.43 11.34
CA ASP A 166 8.25 30.65 10.56
C ASP A 166 9.17 31.62 11.32
N PHE A 167 8.98 31.76 12.63
CA PHE A 167 9.89 32.53 13.49
C PHE A 167 11.31 31.98 13.47
N PHE A 168 11.47 30.66 13.61
CA PHE A 168 12.79 30.04 13.70
C PHE A 168 13.55 30.16 12.37
N LEU A 169 12.89 29.89 11.25
CA LEU A 169 13.51 30.00 9.92
C LEU A 169 13.85 31.46 9.58
N SER A 170 12.98 32.42 9.92
CA SER A 170 13.25 33.83 9.65
C SER A 170 14.34 34.41 10.56
N THR A 171 14.42 33.98 11.82
CA THR A 171 15.39 34.51 12.79
C THR A 171 16.76 33.86 12.65
N PHE A 172 16.80 32.54 12.51
CA PHE A 172 18.04 31.75 12.60
C PHE A 172 18.51 31.16 11.27
N GLY A 173 17.64 31.17 10.25
CA GLY A 173 17.95 30.66 8.93
C GLY A 173 17.99 29.13 8.84
N ARG A 174 18.03 28.64 7.60
CA ARG A 174 18.03 27.22 7.25
C ARG A 174 19.20 26.45 7.87
N LEU A 175 20.39 27.04 7.87
CA LEU A 175 21.61 26.38 8.35
C LEU A 175 21.52 25.99 9.83
N LEU A 176 20.98 26.87 10.69
CA LEU A 176 20.82 26.56 12.10
C LEU A 176 19.68 25.55 12.33
N ALA A 177 18.62 25.62 11.53
CA ALA A 177 17.53 24.65 11.57
C ALA A 177 18.01 23.23 11.20
N GLU A 178 18.80 23.06 10.14
CA GLU A 178 19.41 21.78 9.78
C GLU A 178 20.31 21.24 10.91
N LYS A 179 21.02 22.11 11.63
CA LYS A 179 21.82 21.73 12.79
C LYS A 179 21.01 21.29 14.00
N LEU A 180 19.89 21.95 14.26
CA LEU A 180 18.98 21.54 15.32
C LEU A 180 18.46 20.13 15.05
N ILE A 181 18.16 19.81 13.79
CA ILE A 181 17.76 18.44 13.40
C ILE A 181 18.87 17.43 13.68
N ILE A 182 20.13 17.73 13.33
CA ILE A 182 21.27 16.86 13.64
C ILE A 182 21.39 16.62 15.15
N TYR A 183 21.22 17.67 15.96
CA TYR A 183 21.22 17.55 17.42
C TYR A 183 20.13 16.59 17.89
N LEU A 184 18.88 16.82 17.46
CA LEU A 184 17.73 16.02 17.89
C LEU A 184 17.90 14.55 17.50
N ILE A 185 18.39 14.25 16.30
CA ILE A 185 18.65 12.87 15.85
C ILE A 185 19.71 12.21 16.74
N ASN A 186 20.81 12.91 17.03
CA ASN A 186 21.90 12.36 17.83
C ASN A 186 21.53 12.15 19.30
N VAL A 187 20.73 13.06 19.89
CA VAL A 187 20.26 12.94 21.29
C VAL A 187 19.18 11.87 21.45
N SER A 188 18.39 11.60 20.41
CA SER A 188 17.39 10.53 20.44
C SER A 188 17.99 9.11 20.34
N SER A 189 19.29 9.02 20.01
CA SER A 189 20.00 7.76 19.80
C SER A 189 20.81 7.31 21.02
N THR A 190 20.80 8.10 22.10
CA THR A 190 21.44 7.83 23.41
C THR A 190 20.40 7.59 24.48
#